data_AF-A0A351C2Z5-F1
#
_entry.id   AF-A0A351C2Z5-F1
#
_cell.length_a   1.000
_cell.length_b   1.000
_cell.length_c   1.000
_cell.angle_alpha   90.00
_cell.angle_beta   90.00
_cell.angle_gamma   90.00
#
_symmetry.space_group_name_H-M   'P 1'
#
loop_
_entity.id
_entity.type
_entity.pdbx_description
1 polymer ?
#
loop_
_entity_poly.entity_id
_entity_poly.type
_entity_poly.pdbx_seq_one_letter_code
_entity_poly.pdbx_strand_id
1 'polypeptide(L)'
;MSKLRILRYLPHYLRKKFDQKIIVIESDDWGLERGLENSSIEFLRKKFGDGKFSRWTLDALETKEDLQMLFELIESYKNKSLHPPVITANFITHNVDYSSDKELKFIPLSKGFNRSTEDVRSIYKTGIEKRIIYPQLHGYSHYNLSELNKYFYTEEAKEFYANGFLTGRSTIKGNMKFLQGEMSDENMDLKIEESCDEFYRMFG
;
A
#
# COMPACT_ATOMS: atom_id res chain seq x y z
N MET A 1 -10.26 3.10 -42.80
CA MET A 1 -9.62 2.84 -41.48
C MET A 1 -10.71 2.85 -40.43
N SER A 2 -10.87 1.79 -39.61
CA SER A 2 -11.99 1.73 -38.65
C SER A 2 -11.85 2.86 -37.62
N LYS A 3 -12.96 3.54 -37.30
CA LYS A 3 -13.00 4.64 -36.34
C LYS A 3 -12.41 4.27 -34.96
N LEU A 4 -12.41 2.98 -34.60
CA LEU A 4 -11.78 2.46 -33.37
C LEU A 4 -10.25 2.62 -33.34
N ARG A 5 -9.56 2.61 -34.49
CA ARG A 5 -8.09 2.78 -34.50
C ARG A 5 -7.66 4.20 -34.14
N ILE A 6 -8.49 5.21 -34.41
CA ILE A 6 -8.19 6.62 -34.12
C ILE A 6 -8.24 6.90 -32.61
N LEU A 7 -9.17 6.27 -31.87
CA LEU A 7 -9.27 6.40 -30.41
C LEU A 7 -7.99 5.96 -29.69
N ARG A 8 -7.28 4.95 -30.23
CA ARG A 8 -6.00 4.49 -29.69
C ARG A 8 -4.90 5.56 -29.73
N TYR A 9 -4.99 6.52 -30.66
CA TYR A 9 -4.02 7.61 -30.79
C TYR A 9 -4.47 8.91 -30.12
N LEU A 10 -5.70 8.98 -29.61
CA LEU A 10 -6.23 10.14 -28.90
C LEU A 10 -5.33 10.62 -27.74
N PRO A 11 -4.72 9.72 -26.92
CA PRO A 11 -3.78 10.12 -25.87
C PRO A 11 -2.54 10.84 -26.40
N HIS A 12 -2.11 10.58 -27.65
CA HIS A 12 -0.96 11.28 -28.24
C HIS A 12 -1.25 12.74 -28.56
N TYR A 13 -2.51 13.10 -28.85
CA TYR A 13 -2.91 14.50 -29.05
C TYR A 13 -2.98 15.27 -27.74
N LEU A 14 -3.16 14.57 -26.61
CA LEU A 14 -3.11 15.15 -25.26
C LEU A 14 -1.69 15.18 -24.68
N ARG A 15 -0.69 14.66 -25.42
CA ARG A 15 0.68 14.58 -24.94
C ARG A 15 1.31 15.97 -24.88
N LYS A 16 1.61 16.43 -23.67
CA LYS A 16 2.39 17.64 -23.44
C LYS A 16 3.88 17.34 -23.55
N LYS A 17 4.61 18.14 -24.33
CA LYS A 17 6.07 18.11 -24.36
C LYS A 17 6.60 19.17 -23.42
N PHE A 18 7.63 18.84 -22.66
CA PHE A 18 8.35 19.75 -21.80
C PHE A 18 9.79 19.79 -22.26
N ASP A 19 10.33 21.00 -22.42
CA ASP A 19 11.74 21.18 -22.80
C ASP A 19 12.70 20.88 -21.65
N GLN A 20 12.18 20.85 -20.43
CA GLN A 20 12.90 20.56 -19.20
C GLN A 20 12.87 19.05 -18.89
N LYS A 21 13.92 18.56 -18.22
CA LYS A 21 13.91 17.23 -17.62
C LYS A 21 13.01 17.25 -16.39
N ILE A 22 12.03 16.35 -16.35
CA ILE A 22 11.11 16.18 -15.23
C ILE A 22 11.48 14.90 -14.49
N ILE A 23 11.51 14.96 -13.17
CA ILE A 23 11.63 13.80 -12.29
C ILE A 23 10.27 13.63 -11.61
N VAL A 24 9.72 12.42 -11.69
CA VAL A 24 8.51 12.02 -10.97
C VAL A 24 8.94 11.03 -9.89
N ILE A 25 8.52 11.28 -8.65
CA ILE A 25 8.78 10.42 -7.51
C ILE A 25 7.43 9.89 -7.03
N GLU A 26 7.24 8.59 -7.17
CA GLU A 26 6.00 7.89 -6.82
C GLU A 26 6.37 6.58 -6.11
N SER A 27 5.61 6.23 -5.08
CA SER A 27 5.83 5.02 -4.30
C SER A 27 4.49 4.39 -3.95
N ASP A 28 4.41 3.08 -4.18
CA ASP A 28 3.21 2.25 -4.01
C ASP A 28 3.13 1.59 -2.63
N ASP A 29 1.95 1.04 -2.33
CA ASP A 29 1.63 0.18 -1.19
C ASP A 29 1.75 0.85 0.20
N TRP A 30 1.62 2.18 0.28
CA TRP A 30 1.60 2.85 1.57
C TRP A 30 0.38 2.42 2.40
N GLY A 31 0.58 2.30 3.72
CA GLY A 31 -0.44 1.81 4.64
C GLY A 31 -0.65 0.28 4.62
N LEU A 32 0.09 -0.48 3.83
CA LEU A 32 -0.01 -1.94 3.78
C LEU A 32 0.72 -2.61 4.94
N GLU A 33 -0.02 -3.09 5.92
CA GLU A 33 0.50 -3.86 7.04
C GLU A 33 0.45 -5.37 6.71
N ARG A 34 1.62 -5.97 6.50
CA ARG A 34 1.72 -7.38 6.12
C ARG A 34 1.79 -8.30 7.34
N GLY A 35 2.86 -8.16 8.11
CA GLY A 35 3.09 -8.87 9.37
C GLY A 35 2.93 -7.93 10.56
N LEU A 36 2.19 -8.35 11.59
CA LEU A 36 1.90 -7.49 12.74
C LEU A 36 3.12 -7.23 13.63
N GLU A 37 4.03 -8.20 13.74
CA GLU A 37 5.13 -8.17 14.72
C GLU A 37 6.37 -8.91 14.23
N ASN A 38 7.51 -8.73 14.90
CA ASN A 38 8.73 -9.47 14.63
C ASN A 38 8.55 -11.00 14.77
N SER A 39 7.63 -11.44 15.62
CA SER A 39 7.24 -12.84 15.79
C SER A 39 6.65 -13.44 14.51
N SER A 40 5.88 -12.64 13.76
CA SER A 40 5.32 -13.00 12.45
C SER A 40 6.42 -13.30 11.42
N ILE A 41 7.48 -12.50 11.42
CA ILE A 41 8.65 -12.71 10.55
C ILE A 41 9.41 -13.98 10.97
N GLU A 42 9.62 -14.18 12.27
CA GLU A 42 10.31 -15.36 12.80
C GLU A 42 9.54 -16.65 12.49
N PHE A 43 8.21 -16.61 12.50
CA PHE A 43 7.38 -17.71 12.05
C PHE A 43 7.67 -18.08 10.58
N LEU A 44 7.66 -17.10 9.67
CA LEU A 44 7.98 -17.36 8.26
C LEU A 44 9.43 -17.84 8.07
N ARG A 45 10.37 -17.32 8.87
CA ARG A 45 11.77 -17.72 8.85
C ARG A 45 11.92 -19.19 9.20
N LYS A 46 11.27 -19.65 10.28
CA LYS A 46 11.24 -21.06 10.66
C LYS A 46 10.58 -21.95 9.60
N LYS A 47 9.53 -21.45 8.95
CA LYS A 47 8.75 -22.21 7.96
C LYS A 47 9.43 -22.35 6.60
N PHE A 48 10.06 -21.29 6.09
CA PHE A 48 10.59 -21.24 4.72
C PHE A 48 12.10 -20.99 4.61
N GLY A 49 12.72 -20.48 5.67
CA GLY A 49 14.10 -20.00 5.67
C GLY A 49 14.27 -18.63 5.00
N ASP A 50 15.19 -17.82 5.54
CA ASP A 50 15.44 -16.45 5.06
C ASP A 50 15.84 -16.37 3.58
N GLY A 51 16.50 -17.41 3.04
CA GLY A 51 16.90 -17.46 1.64
C GLY A 51 15.73 -17.34 0.65
N LYS A 52 14.51 -17.66 1.11
CA LYS A 52 13.28 -17.60 0.32
C LYS A 52 12.50 -16.30 0.48
N PHE A 53 12.90 -15.40 1.37
CA PHE A 53 12.22 -14.12 1.55
C PHE A 53 12.40 -13.23 0.32
N SER A 54 11.34 -12.48 -0.02
CA SER A 54 11.44 -11.35 -0.93
C SER A 54 11.68 -10.06 -0.14
N ARG A 55 11.82 -8.93 -0.83
CA ARG A 55 11.90 -7.62 -0.16
C ARG A 55 10.66 -7.29 0.68
N TRP A 56 9.51 -7.88 0.32
CA TRP A 56 8.21 -7.61 0.95
C TRP A 56 7.98 -8.40 2.24
N THR A 57 8.82 -9.41 2.52
CA THR A 57 8.64 -10.21 3.75
C THR A 57 8.94 -9.39 5.00
N LEU A 58 9.85 -8.42 4.90
CA LEU A 58 10.28 -7.56 6.01
C LEU A 58 9.67 -6.16 5.95
N ASP A 59 8.65 -5.99 5.11
CA ASP A 59 7.95 -4.73 4.91
C ASP A 59 7.14 -4.38 6.15
N ALA A 60 7.15 -3.11 6.54
CA ALA A 60 6.49 -2.62 7.74
C ALA A 60 5.98 -1.19 7.51
N LEU A 61 5.00 -0.78 8.30
CA LEU A 61 4.52 0.60 8.31
C LEU A 61 5.63 1.54 8.79
N GLU A 62 5.68 2.73 8.19
CA GLU A 62 6.59 3.79 8.57
C GLU A 62 6.40 4.25 10.01
N THR A 63 7.53 4.53 10.66
CA THR A 63 7.57 5.20 11.96
C THR A 63 7.53 6.72 11.80
N LYS A 64 7.35 7.42 12.92
CA LYS A 64 7.50 8.88 12.99
C LYS A 64 8.88 9.30 12.48
N GLU A 65 9.92 8.61 12.93
CA GLU A 65 11.30 8.90 12.62
C GLU A 65 11.58 8.71 11.12
N ASP A 66 11.03 7.65 10.51
CA ASP A 66 11.14 7.39 9.06
C ASP A 66 10.57 8.56 8.24
N LEU A 67 9.37 9.02 8.60
CA LEU A 67 8.71 10.15 7.92
C LEU A 67 9.45 11.46 8.13
N GLN A 68 9.94 11.73 9.33
CA GLN A 68 10.72 12.94 9.62
C GLN A 68 11.99 12.96 8.77
N MET A 69 12.74 11.86 8.74
CA MET A 69 13.95 11.75 7.93
C MET A 69 13.66 11.93 6.43
N LEU A 70 12.59 11.30 5.93
CA LEU A 70 12.17 11.47 4.53
C LEU A 70 11.81 12.92 4.22
N PHE A 71 11.05 13.57 5.09
CA PHE A 71 10.58 14.94 4.87
C PHE A 71 11.73 15.95 4.97
N GLU A 72 12.63 15.80 5.95
CA GLU A 72 13.84 16.63 6.06
C GLU A 72 14.73 16.49 4.81
N LEU A 73 14.90 15.26 4.32
CA LEU A 73 15.65 15.02 3.09
C LEU A 73 15.02 15.75 1.91
N ILE A 74 13.71 15.60 1.70
CA ILE A 74 13.00 16.25 0.59
C ILE A 74 13.04 17.78 0.73
N GLU A 75 12.82 18.32 1.93
CA GLU A 75 12.91 19.76 2.22
C GLU A 75 14.31 20.32 1.89
N SER A 76 15.38 19.56 2.09
CA SER A 76 16.75 20.00 1.78
C SER A 76 16.96 20.32 0.29
N TYR A 77 16.13 19.78 -0.60
CA TYR A 77 16.15 20.02 -2.05
C TYR A 77 15.26 21.18 -2.50
N LYS A 78 14.70 21.98 -1.59
CA LYS A 78 13.92 23.19 -1.93
C LYS A 78 14.72 24.25 -2.70
N ASN A 79 16.02 24.07 -2.92
CA ASN A 79 16.90 25.08 -3.47
C ASN A 79 16.33 25.75 -4.75
N LYS A 80 16.14 27.08 -4.66
CA LYS A 80 15.64 27.96 -5.73
C LYS A 80 14.17 27.79 -6.17
N SER A 81 13.40 26.88 -5.59
CA SER A 81 11.97 26.70 -5.85
C SER A 81 11.13 27.21 -4.67
N LEU A 82 9.89 27.63 -4.93
CA LEU A 82 8.93 27.97 -3.88
C LEU A 82 8.59 26.75 -3.02
N HIS A 83 8.66 25.55 -3.62
CA HIS A 83 8.34 24.27 -2.99
C HIS A 83 9.47 23.24 -3.17
N PRO A 84 9.70 22.36 -2.19
CA PRO A 84 10.58 21.21 -2.39
C PRO A 84 10.03 20.25 -3.46
N PRO A 85 10.81 19.26 -3.90
CA PRO A 85 10.27 18.11 -4.61
C PRO A 85 9.08 17.50 -3.85
N VAL A 86 8.17 16.86 -4.58
CA VAL A 86 7.00 16.20 -4.00
C VAL A 86 7.11 14.71 -4.26
N ILE A 87 6.91 13.89 -3.22
CA ILE A 87 6.69 12.45 -3.38
C ILE A 87 5.19 12.18 -3.46
N THR A 88 4.77 11.43 -4.47
CA THR A 88 3.41 10.88 -4.53
C THR A 88 3.41 9.55 -3.80
N ALA A 89 2.54 9.43 -2.80
CA ALA A 89 2.43 8.24 -1.96
C ALA A 89 1.07 7.57 -2.19
N ASN A 90 1.09 6.38 -2.78
CA ASN A 90 -0.12 5.65 -3.16
C ASN A 90 -0.54 4.74 -1.99
N PHE A 91 -1.64 5.10 -1.32
CA PHE A 91 -2.14 4.45 -0.11
C PHE A 91 -3.24 3.44 -0.39
N ILE A 92 -3.11 2.25 0.17
CA ILE A 92 -4.26 1.40 0.43
C ILE A 92 -5.05 1.94 1.63
N THR A 93 -6.23 1.40 1.90
CA THR A 93 -7.15 1.98 2.91
C THR A 93 -7.53 1.01 4.03
N HIS A 94 -7.30 -0.28 3.83
CA HIS A 94 -7.77 -1.33 4.73
C HIS A 94 -6.76 -2.49 4.82
N ASN A 95 -6.49 -2.94 6.04
CA ASN A 95 -5.66 -4.11 6.32
C ASN A 95 -6.51 -5.24 6.88
N VAL A 96 -5.96 -6.46 6.88
CA VAL A 96 -6.59 -7.62 7.50
C VAL A 96 -6.79 -7.35 9.00
N ASP A 97 -8.01 -7.54 9.49
CA ASP A 97 -8.32 -7.48 10.91
C ASP A 97 -8.10 -8.86 11.53
N TYR A 98 -7.22 -8.94 12.52
CA TYR A 98 -6.86 -10.17 13.23
C TYR A 98 -7.74 -10.45 14.48
N SER A 99 -8.84 -9.71 14.67
CA SER A 99 -9.71 -9.82 15.86
C SER A 99 -10.58 -11.08 15.91
N SER A 100 -10.79 -11.78 14.78
CA SER A 100 -11.63 -12.98 14.72
C SER A 100 -11.17 -13.98 13.66
N ASP A 101 -11.07 -15.27 14.01
CA ASP A 101 -10.69 -16.36 13.10
C ASP A 101 -11.89 -17.02 12.38
N LYS A 102 -13.11 -16.52 12.58
CA LYS A 102 -14.35 -17.13 12.04
C LYS A 102 -14.66 -16.71 10.61
N GLU A 103 -14.33 -15.48 10.26
CA GLU A 103 -14.57 -14.88 8.96
C GLU A 103 -13.46 -13.85 8.68
N LEU A 104 -13.08 -13.70 7.41
CA LEU A 104 -12.09 -12.71 7.01
C LEU A 104 -12.67 -11.31 7.20
N LYS A 105 -12.00 -10.48 7.99
CA LYS A 105 -12.37 -9.07 8.24
C LYS A 105 -11.24 -8.14 7.86
N PHE A 106 -11.62 -6.88 7.71
CA PHE A 106 -10.71 -5.79 7.41
C PHE A 106 -10.97 -4.63 8.35
N ILE A 107 -9.89 -3.94 8.71
CA ILE A 107 -9.90 -2.75 9.54
C ILE A 107 -9.39 -1.56 8.72
N PRO A 108 -10.12 -0.42 8.68
CA PRO A 108 -9.66 0.78 7.97
C PRO A 108 -8.41 1.37 8.63
N LEU A 109 -7.57 2.07 7.86
CA LEU A 109 -6.35 2.72 8.38
C LEU A 109 -6.66 3.63 9.59
N SER A 110 -7.73 4.42 9.55
CA SER A 110 -8.13 5.29 10.66
C SER A 110 -8.41 4.57 11.99
N LYS A 111 -8.60 3.24 11.96
CA LYS A 111 -8.82 2.41 13.16
C LYS A 111 -7.67 1.42 13.44
N GLY A 112 -7.08 0.85 12.40
CA GLY A 112 -6.15 -0.28 12.50
C GLY A 112 -4.68 0.09 12.46
N PHE A 113 -4.36 1.30 12.01
CA PHE A 113 -2.99 1.83 11.93
C PHE A 113 -2.34 2.04 13.33
N ASN A 114 -2.97 1.59 14.43
CA ASN A 114 -2.98 2.30 15.71
C ASN A 114 -2.33 1.55 16.88
N ARG A 115 -1.10 1.08 16.72
CA ARG A 115 -0.27 0.69 17.87
C ARG A 115 0.68 1.82 18.37
N SER A 116 0.78 2.96 17.67
CA SER A 116 1.61 4.12 18.11
C SER A 116 1.33 5.49 17.42
N THR A 117 0.16 5.71 16.80
CA THR A 117 0.07 6.61 15.62
C THR A 117 -0.62 7.97 15.74
N GLU A 118 -0.93 8.48 16.94
CA GLU A 118 -1.29 9.91 17.02
C GLU A 118 -0.18 10.80 16.45
N ASP A 119 1.07 10.36 16.57
CA ASP A 119 2.23 11.05 16.02
C ASP A 119 2.30 11.00 14.49
N VAL A 120 2.11 9.83 13.86
CA VAL A 120 2.33 9.63 12.40
C VAL A 120 1.33 10.41 11.55
N ARG A 121 0.04 10.41 11.93
CA ARG A 121 -1.00 11.13 11.17
C ARG A 121 -0.76 12.64 11.14
N SER A 122 -0.28 13.19 12.26
CA SER A 122 0.03 14.61 12.36
C SER A 122 1.21 15.01 11.44
N ILE A 123 2.17 14.10 11.26
CA ILE A 123 3.31 14.29 10.37
C ILE A 123 2.83 14.29 8.92
N TYR A 124 2.02 13.33 8.51
CA TYR A 124 1.42 13.33 7.17
C TYR A 124 0.69 14.63 6.85
N LYS A 125 -0.18 15.09 7.78
CA LYS A 125 -0.89 16.36 7.62
C LYS A 125 0.09 17.52 7.41
N THR A 126 1.14 17.59 8.23
CA THR A 126 2.19 18.61 8.10
C THR A 126 2.90 18.52 6.74
N GLY A 127 3.23 17.31 6.28
CA GLY A 127 3.88 17.08 4.99
C GLY A 127 3.01 17.48 3.80
N ILE A 128 1.70 17.25 3.88
CA ILE A 128 0.72 17.67 2.86
C ILE A 128 0.63 19.19 2.81
N GLU A 129 0.47 19.84 3.97
CA GLU A 129 0.41 21.31 4.08
C GLU A 129 1.67 21.98 3.52
N LYS A 130 2.84 21.37 3.76
CA LYS A 130 4.13 21.83 3.25
C LYS A 130 4.42 21.44 1.79
N ARG A 131 3.54 20.65 1.15
CA ARG A 131 3.72 20.10 -0.21
C ARG A 131 5.00 19.28 -0.37
N ILE A 132 5.25 18.39 0.59
CA ILE A 132 6.38 17.44 0.57
C ILE A 132 5.88 16.08 0.08
N ILE A 133 4.70 15.68 0.54
CA ILE A 133 4.04 14.43 0.18
C ILE A 133 2.66 14.73 -0.39
N TYR A 134 2.26 13.94 -1.38
CA TYR A 134 0.95 13.99 -2.00
C TYR A 134 0.33 12.59 -1.96
N PRO A 135 -0.55 12.30 -0.99
CA PRO A 135 -1.25 11.03 -0.93
C PRO A 135 -2.16 10.85 -2.15
N GLN A 136 -2.23 9.62 -2.66
CA GLN A 136 -3.20 9.19 -3.67
C GLN A 136 -3.79 7.84 -3.29
N LEU A 137 -5.01 7.58 -3.75
CA LEU A 137 -5.68 6.32 -3.47
C LEU A 137 -5.10 5.20 -4.34
N HIS A 138 -4.71 4.10 -3.71
CA HIS A 138 -4.15 2.87 -4.29
C HIS A 138 -5.03 1.63 -4.04
N GLY A 139 -6.29 1.85 -3.69
CA GLY A 139 -7.28 0.79 -3.50
C GLY A 139 -7.57 0.45 -2.04
N TYR A 140 -8.18 -0.72 -1.86
CA TYR A 140 -8.67 -1.21 -0.60
C TYR A 140 -7.57 -1.87 0.22
N SER A 141 -6.99 -2.97 -0.26
CA SER A 141 -5.99 -3.74 0.50
C SER A 141 -4.82 -4.26 -0.34
N HIS A 142 -4.77 -3.92 -1.64
CA HIS A 142 -3.84 -4.42 -2.65
C HIS A 142 -3.91 -5.93 -2.92
N TYR A 143 -4.94 -6.62 -2.40
CA TYR A 143 -5.15 -8.06 -2.58
C TYR A 143 -6.45 -8.32 -3.33
N ASN A 144 -6.49 -9.43 -4.07
CA ASN A 144 -7.73 -9.95 -4.60
C ASN A 144 -8.57 -10.50 -3.43
N LEU A 145 -9.67 -9.81 -3.08
CA LEU A 145 -10.49 -10.15 -1.93
C LEU A 145 -11.18 -11.50 -2.06
N SER A 146 -11.57 -11.87 -3.29
CA SER A 146 -12.21 -13.15 -3.58
C SER A 146 -11.26 -14.33 -3.34
N GLU A 147 -10.02 -14.24 -3.82
CA GLU A 147 -8.99 -15.26 -3.60
C GLU A 147 -8.52 -15.28 -2.15
N LEU A 148 -8.38 -14.13 -1.51
CA LEU A 148 -8.01 -14.04 -0.10
C LEU A 148 -9.06 -14.67 0.81
N ASN A 149 -10.35 -14.43 0.54
CA ASN A 149 -11.45 -15.07 1.26
C ASN A 149 -11.46 -16.59 1.07
N LYS A 150 -11.20 -17.11 -0.15
CA LYS A 150 -11.05 -18.56 -0.37
C LYS A 150 -9.87 -19.13 0.41
N TYR A 151 -8.72 -18.44 0.37
CA TYR A 151 -7.51 -18.86 1.05
C TYR A 151 -7.70 -18.90 2.57
N PHE A 152 -8.40 -17.93 3.17
CA PHE A 152 -8.63 -17.81 4.62
C PHE A 152 -9.13 -19.09 5.30
N TYR A 153 -9.91 -19.92 4.60
CA TYR A 153 -10.45 -21.16 5.15
C TYR A 153 -9.50 -22.37 5.07
N THR A 154 -8.33 -22.23 4.44
CA THR A 154 -7.32 -23.29 4.35
C THR A 154 -6.54 -23.45 5.66
N GLU A 155 -6.00 -24.64 5.91
CA GLU A 155 -5.19 -24.90 7.11
C GLU A 155 -3.92 -24.05 7.16
N GLU A 156 -3.29 -23.81 6.00
CA GLU A 156 -2.14 -22.91 5.90
C GLU A 156 -2.53 -21.47 6.28
N ALA A 157 -3.64 -20.95 5.75
CA ALA A 157 -4.07 -19.60 6.08
C ALA A 157 -4.39 -19.43 7.56
N LYS A 158 -5.03 -20.42 8.20
CA LYS A 158 -5.30 -20.38 9.65
C LYS A 158 -4.02 -20.32 10.48
N GLU A 159 -3.01 -21.10 10.09
CA GLU A 159 -1.68 -21.07 10.73
C GLU A 159 -1.02 -19.69 10.57
N PHE A 160 -1.07 -19.11 9.37
CA PHE A 160 -0.48 -17.80 9.08
C PHE A 160 -1.23 -16.68 9.79
N TYR A 161 -2.56 -16.78 9.84
CA TYR A 161 -3.44 -15.83 10.52
C TYR A 161 -3.16 -15.83 12.03
N ALA A 162 -3.05 -17.00 12.65
CA ALA A 162 -2.71 -17.14 14.06
C ALA A 162 -1.33 -16.56 14.42
N ASN A 163 -0.43 -16.41 13.44
CA ASN A 163 0.88 -15.79 13.59
C ASN A 163 0.91 -14.33 13.10
N GLY A 164 -0.24 -13.70 12.83
CA GLY A 164 -0.34 -12.29 12.44
C GLY A 164 0.23 -11.98 11.06
N PHE A 165 0.26 -12.95 10.14
CA PHE A 165 0.80 -12.76 8.79
C PHE A 165 0.06 -13.58 7.74
N LEU A 166 -1.27 -13.39 7.64
CA LEU A 166 -2.14 -14.13 6.72
C LEU A 166 -1.56 -14.22 5.30
N THR A 167 -1.08 -13.10 4.75
CA THR A 167 -0.56 -13.03 3.38
C THR A 167 0.92 -13.40 3.25
N GLY A 168 1.56 -13.93 4.30
CA GLY A 168 2.99 -14.21 4.34
C GLY A 168 3.49 -15.04 3.16
N ARG A 169 2.66 -15.96 2.64
CA ARG A 169 3.00 -16.78 1.47
C ARG A 169 3.24 -15.94 0.21
N SER A 170 2.47 -14.86 0.00
CA SER A 170 2.65 -13.98 -1.17
C SER A 170 3.97 -13.20 -1.11
N THR A 171 4.62 -13.13 0.06
CA THR A 171 5.93 -12.47 0.22
C THR A 171 7.11 -13.42 -0.04
N ILE A 172 6.87 -14.73 -0.21
CA ILE A 172 7.93 -15.71 -0.45
C ILE A 172 8.30 -15.75 -1.94
N LYS A 173 9.61 -15.79 -2.25
CA LYS A 173 10.13 -15.89 -3.63
C LYS A 173 9.47 -17.04 -4.39
N GLY A 174 8.99 -16.73 -5.59
CA GLY A 174 8.24 -17.67 -6.44
C GLY A 174 6.72 -17.64 -6.23
N ASN A 175 6.23 -17.05 -5.13
CA ASN A 175 4.81 -16.95 -4.83
C ASN A 175 4.26 -15.53 -4.97
N MET A 176 5.01 -14.58 -5.53
CA MET A 176 4.61 -13.17 -5.56
C MET A 176 3.23 -12.91 -6.17
N LYS A 177 2.82 -13.69 -7.19
CA LYS A 177 1.51 -13.55 -7.83
C LYS A 177 0.33 -14.07 -6.99
N PHE A 178 0.63 -14.81 -5.91
CA PHE A 178 -0.38 -15.36 -5.03
C PHE A 178 -1.15 -14.22 -4.35
N LEU A 179 -2.48 -14.22 -4.46
CA LEU A 179 -3.39 -13.21 -3.89
C LEU A 179 -3.26 -11.79 -4.50
N GLN A 180 -2.46 -11.61 -5.56
CA GLN A 180 -2.36 -10.33 -6.27
C GLN A 180 -3.56 -10.09 -7.19
N GLY A 181 -3.76 -8.82 -7.55
CA GLY A 181 -4.76 -8.42 -8.54
C GLY A 181 -6.06 -7.97 -7.92
N GLU A 182 -6.02 -6.93 -7.08
CA GLU A 182 -7.23 -6.30 -6.55
C GLU A 182 -8.13 -5.79 -7.68
N MET A 183 -7.56 -5.13 -8.69
CA MET A 183 -8.29 -4.60 -9.85
C MET A 183 -8.47 -5.62 -10.99
N SER A 184 -8.32 -6.93 -10.72
CA SER A 184 -8.56 -7.93 -11.76
C SER A 184 -10.06 -8.14 -11.98
N ASP A 185 -10.47 -8.50 -13.20
CA ASP A 185 -11.87 -8.82 -13.53
C ASP A 185 -12.41 -10.00 -12.69
N GLU A 186 -11.51 -10.79 -12.10
CA GLU A 186 -11.83 -11.92 -11.23
C GLU A 186 -12.14 -11.50 -9.78
N ASN A 187 -11.83 -10.25 -9.40
CA ASN A 187 -12.19 -9.73 -8.09
C ASN A 187 -13.61 -9.14 -8.10
N MET A 188 -14.56 -9.87 -7.52
CA MET A 188 -15.97 -9.48 -7.52
C MET A 188 -16.31 -8.35 -6.54
N ASP A 189 -15.38 -7.92 -5.68
CA ASP A 189 -15.60 -6.92 -4.63
C ASP A 189 -14.44 -5.92 -4.61
N LEU A 190 -14.59 -4.82 -5.37
CA LEU A 190 -13.55 -3.79 -5.53
C LEU A 190 -13.55 -2.73 -4.42
N LYS A 191 -14.54 -2.73 -3.52
CA LYS A 191 -14.64 -1.83 -2.35
C LYS A 191 -14.33 -0.34 -2.63
N ILE A 192 -14.64 0.15 -3.83
CA ILE A 192 -14.21 1.47 -4.31
C ILE A 192 -14.79 2.60 -3.45
N GLU A 193 -16.06 2.49 -3.07
CA GLU A 193 -16.72 3.51 -2.25
C GLU A 193 -16.12 3.55 -0.84
N GLU A 194 -15.92 2.39 -0.22
CA GLU A 194 -15.29 2.28 1.11
C GLU A 194 -13.85 2.78 1.11
N SER A 195 -13.09 2.51 0.04
CA SER A 195 -11.75 3.04 -0.17
C SER A 195 -11.75 4.56 -0.31
N CYS A 196 -12.65 5.13 -1.11
CA CYS A 196 -12.76 6.59 -1.24
C CYS A 196 -13.08 7.22 0.12
N ASP A 197 -14.08 6.72 0.82
CA ASP A 197 -14.54 7.26 2.11
C ASP A 197 -13.42 7.25 3.16
N GLU A 198 -12.68 6.14 3.25
CA GLU A 198 -11.58 6.02 4.19
C GLU A 198 -10.39 6.91 3.81
N PHE A 199 -10.07 7.01 2.52
CA PHE A 199 -9.01 7.89 2.04
C PHE A 199 -9.30 9.36 2.36
N TYR A 200 -10.53 9.82 2.07
CA TYR A 200 -11.00 11.17 2.44
C TYR A 200 -10.97 11.38 3.96
N ARG A 201 -11.36 10.38 4.75
CA ARG A 201 -11.29 10.45 6.22
C ARG A 201 -9.86 10.64 6.71
N MET A 202 -8.88 10.00 6.06
CA MET A 202 -7.47 10.07 6.45
C MET A 202 -6.83 11.40 6.07
N PHE A 203 -7.03 11.86 4.83
CA PHE A 203 -6.24 12.93 4.21
C PHE A 203 -6.99 14.23 3.91
N GLY A 204 -8.31 14.29 4.09
CA GLY A 204 -9.16 15.48 3.83
C GLY A 204 -9.58 15.59 2.38
#